data_AF-A0AAV5HKC9-F1
#
_entry.id   AF-A0AAV5HKC9-F1
#
_cell.length_a   1.000
_cell.length_b   1.000
_cell.length_c   1.000
_cell.angle_alpha   90.00
_cell.angle_beta   90.00
_cell.angle_gamma   90.00
#
_symmetry.space_group_name_H-M   'P 1'
#
loop_
_entity.id
_entity.type
_entity.pdbx_description
1 polymer ?
#
loop_
_entity_poly.entity_id
_entity_poly.type
_entity_poly.pdbx_seq_one_letter_code
_entity_poly.pdbx_strand_id
1 'polypeptide(L)'
;MDGTLSWLPFVVQTITMARNVHRHRYRMGDGYKVGEDGKTTEKYWEKIDEEQVQEEGKKRKPYRIELVGVVCDAYLAVIRGIRRAIMCRRAVRVNSQLKSHKRFANAFPTYIQLVDNARLYCTNALEGPPKMIGWKDKDKTLLVDPDEIDCLKRVARLNEDAESIYELYKHPNPACEAGSIWKDIVLSPSRLNVQQELKYSIHKVKRSK
;
A
#
# COMPACT_ATOMS: atom_id res chain seq x y z
N MET A 1 -9.71 8.43 -5.32
CA MET A 1 -9.25 7.72 -4.11
C MET A 1 -8.65 6.44 -4.64
N ASP A 2 -7.33 6.31 -4.62
CA ASP A 2 -6.65 5.59 -5.72
C ASP A 2 -6.13 4.17 -5.36
N GLY A 3 -6.48 3.64 -4.18
CA GLY A 3 -6.07 2.30 -3.77
C GLY A 3 -7.25 1.37 -3.57
N THR A 4 -7.46 0.41 -4.47
CA THR A 4 -8.49 -0.65 -4.31
C THR A 4 -8.32 -1.43 -3.01
N LEU A 5 -7.08 -1.72 -2.60
CA LEU A 5 -6.76 -2.37 -1.33
C LEU A 5 -6.76 -1.44 -0.12
N SER A 6 -6.99 -0.13 -0.31
CA SER A 6 -7.14 0.84 0.79
C SER A 6 -8.59 1.02 1.22
N TRP A 7 -9.51 0.23 0.66
CA TRP A 7 -10.93 0.38 0.89
C TRP A 7 -11.52 -0.97 1.33
N LEU A 8 -11.62 -1.13 2.66
CA LEU A 8 -11.92 -2.41 3.32
C LEU A 8 -13.20 -3.08 2.77
N PRO A 9 -14.35 -2.40 2.64
CA PRO A 9 -15.59 -3.08 2.25
C PRO A 9 -15.55 -3.59 0.80
N PHE A 10 -14.88 -2.86 -0.10
CA PHE A 10 -14.65 -3.32 -1.47
C PHE A 10 -13.87 -4.63 -1.50
N VAL A 11 -12.76 -4.72 -0.76
CA VAL A 11 -11.92 -5.93 -0.73
C VAL A 11 -12.67 -7.10 -0.11
N VAL A 12 -13.38 -6.89 1.01
CA VAL A 12 -14.17 -7.94 1.68
C VAL A 12 -15.24 -8.50 0.75
N GLN A 13 -16.00 -7.63 0.08
CA GLN A 13 -17.04 -8.05 -0.86
C GLN A 13 -16.43 -8.74 -2.08
N THR A 14 -15.29 -8.26 -2.58
CA THR A 14 -14.58 -8.87 -3.73
C THR A 14 -14.07 -10.27 -3.41
N ILE A 15 -13.47 -10.47 -2.23
CA ILE A 15 -13.02 -11.79 -1.79
C ILE A 15 -14.21 -12.74 -1.60
N THR A 16 -15.28 -12.26 -0.96
CA THR A 16 -16.51 -13.04 -0.78
C THR A 16 -17.12 -13.46 -2.11
N MET A 17 -17.19 -12.53 -3.07
CA MET A 17 -17.64 -12.80 -4.44
C MET A 17 -16.73 -13.84 -5.10
N ALA A 18 -15.40 -13.62 -5.12
CA ALA A 18 -14.43 -14.51 -5.75
C ALA A 18 -14.45 -15.94 -5.17
N ARG A 19 -14.73 -16.09 -3.87
CA ARG A 19 -14.91 -17.42 -3.26
C ARG A 19 -16.18 -18.11 -3.74
N ASN A 20 -17.22 -17.37 -4.13
CA ASN A 20 -18.54 -17.91 -4.46
C ASN A 20 -18.86 -17.97 -5.96
N VAL A 21 -18.06 -17.37 -6.84
CA VAL A 21 -18.29 -17.39 -8.31
C VAL A 21 -18.34 -18.78 -8.95
N HIS A 22 -17.82 -19.79 -8.25
CA HIS A 22 -17.93 -21.18 -8.70
C HIS A 22 -19.36 -21.75 -8.51
N ARG A 23 -20.18 -21.16 -7.63
CA ARG A 23 -21.57 -21.56 -7.33
C ARG A 23 -22.62 -20.55 -7.78
N HIS A 24 -22.24 -19.28 -7.94
CA HIS A 24 -23.19 -18.20 -8.21
C HIS A 24 -22.64 -17.24 -9.25
N ARG A 25 -23.53 -16.62 -10.03
CA ARG A 25 -23.18 -15.50 -10.89
C ARG A 25 -23.28 -14.19 -10.10
N TYR A 26 -22.39 -13.26 -10.42
CA TYR A 26 -22.37 -11.93 -9.81
C TYR A 26 -22.32 -10.86 -10.90
N ARG A 27 -22.94 -9.72 -10.63
CA ARG A 27 -22.71 -8.46 -11.35
C ARG A 27 -22.12 -7.41 -10.43
N MET A 28 -21.59 -6.36 -11.03
CA MET A 28 -21.19 -5.16 -10.31
C MET A 28 -22.43 -4.50 -9.69
N GLY A 29 -22.34 -4.17 -8.41
CA GLY A 29 -23.37 -3.41 -7.71
C GLY A 29 -23.19 -1.91 -7.90
N ASP A 30 -24.02 -1.15 -7.19
CA ASP A 30 -24.05 0.32 -7.21
C ASP A 30 -22.75 1.00 -6.74
N GLY A 31 -21.85 0.25 -6.12
CA GLY A 31 -20.62 0.77 -5.52
C GLY A 31 -20.92 1.55 -4.25
N TYR A 32 -20.22 2.67 -4.08
CA TYR A 32 -20.43 3.61 -2.98
C TYR A 32 -21.41 4.70 -3.41
N LYS A 33 -22.55 4.81 -2.73
CA LYS A 33 -23.55 5.86 -2.94
C LYS A 33 -23.95 6.49 -1.61
N VAL A 34 -24.18 7.80 -1.62
CA VAL A 34 -24.78 8.55 -0.51
C VAL A 34 -26.18 8.95 -0.95
N GLY A 35 -27.20 8.50 -0.22
CA GLY A 35 -28.60 8.84 -0.48
C GLY A 35 -28.93 10.28 -0.12
N GLU A 36 -30.07 10.76 -0.59
CA GLU A 36 -30.59 12.11 -0.27
C GLU A 36 -30.87 12.30 1.23
N ASP A 37 -31.14 11.19 1.93
CA ASP A 37 -31.29 11.10 3.39
C ASP A 37 -29.94 11.09 4.14
N GLY A 38 -28.82 11.22 3.43
CA GLY A 38 -27.47 11.10 3.98
C GLY A 38 -27.03 9.67 4.27
N LYS A 39 -27.86 8.66 4.01
CA LYS A 39 -27.52 7.25 4.26
C LYS A 39 -26.52 6.76 3.23
N THR A 40 -25.39 6.24 3.71
CA THR A 40 -24.38 5.63 2.84
C THR A 40 -24.73 4.17 2.56
N THR A 41 -24.81 3.81 1.28
CA THR A 41 -24.96 2.44 0.81
C THR A 41 -23.71 2.02 0.07
N GLU A 42 -23.17 0.84 0.41
CA GLU A 42 -21.91 0.36 -0.13
C GLU A 42 -22.01 -1.09 -0.59
N LYS A 43 -22.27 -1.27 -1.88
CA LYS A 43 -22.56 -2.58 -2.48
C LYS A 43 -21.83 -2.72 -3.82
N TYR A 44 -20.71 -3.44 -3.82
CA TYR A 44 -19.84 -3.61 -4.99
C TYR A 44 -20.18 -4.82 -5.83
N TRP A 45 -20.78 -5.85 -5.23
CA TRP A 45 -21.13 -7.09 -5.92
C TRP A 45 -22.54 -7.53 -5.56
N GLU A 46 -23.31 -7.94 -6.56
CA GLU A 46 -24.66 -8.47 -6.39
C GLU A 46 -24.73 -9.86 -6.98
N LYS A 47 -25.29 -10.81 -6.23
CA LYS A 47 -25.61 -12.13 -6.74
C LYS A 47 -26.78 -12.00 -7.74
N ILE A 48 -26.69 -12.72 -8.85
CA ILE A 48 -27.77 -12.83 -9.84
C ILE A 48 -28.47 -14.17 -9.59
N ASP A 49 -29.80 -14.16 -9.49
CA ASP A 49 -30.66 -15.36 -9.38
C ASP A 49 -30.88 -16.01 -10.74
N GLU A 50 -29.79 -16.34 -11.43
CA GLU A 50 -29.85 -17.25 -12.57
C GLU A 50 -29.53 -18.66 -12.09
N GLU A 51 -30.43 -19.61 -12.35
CA GLU A 51 -30.14 -21.03 -12.22
C GLU A 51 -28.87 -21.33 -13.03
N GLN A 52 -27.84 -21.86 -12.37
CA GLN A 52 -26.69 -22.35 -13.09
C GLN A 52 -27.18 -23.50 -13.97
N VAL A 53 -27.33 -23.24 -15.27
CA VAL A 53 -27.25 -24.28 -16.29
C VAL A 53 -25.86 -24.87 -16.11
N GLN A 54 -25.75 -25.92 -15.29
CA GLN A 54 -24.53 -26.71 -15.23
C GLN A 54 -24.36 -27.25 -16.65
N GLU A 55 -23.40 -26.71 -17.40
CA GLU A 55 -22.85 -27.44 -18.53
C GLU A 55 -22.44 -28.80 -17.98
N GLU A 56 -23.18 -29.84 -18.39
CA GLU A 56 -23.01 -31.21 -17.93
C GLU A 56 -21.52 -31.58 -17.96
N GLY A 57 -20.92 -31.73 -16.77
CA GLY A 57 -19.58 -32.29 -16.60
C GLY A 57 -18.46 -31.36 -16.08
N LYS A 58 -18.61 -30.03 -16.01
CA LYS A 58 -17.53 -29.14 -15.51
C LYS A 58 -17.91 -28.35 -14.26
N LYS A 59 -17.78 -28.97 -13.08
CA LYS A 59 -17.84 -28.24 -11.80
C LYS A 59 -16.67 -27.25 -11.71
N ARG A 60 -16.97 -25.95 -11.74
CA ARG A 60 -15.97 -24.89 -11.52
C ARG A 60 -15.38 -25.05 -10.11
N LYS A 61 -14.05 -24.95 -10.00
CA LYS A 61 -13.36 -24.97 -8.71
C LYS A 61 -13.35 -23.57 -8.09
N PRO A 62 -13.38 -23.44 -6.75
CA PRO A 62 -13.19 -22.15 -6.09
C PRO A 62 -11.80 -21.59 -6.40
N TYR A 63 -11.70 -20.26 -6.45
CA TYR A 63 -10.41 -19.59 -6.58
C TYR A 63 -9.58 -19.76 -5.30
N ARG A 64 -8.28 -19.97 -5.49
CA ARG A 64 -7.27 -19.75 -4.45
C ARG A 64 -6.85 -18.28 -4.49
N ILE A 65 -6.90 -17.60 -3.37
CA ILE A 65 -6.69 -16.17 -3.24
C ILE A 65 -5.34 -15.93 -2.55
N GLU A 66 -4.42 -15.32 -3.30
CA GLU A 66 -3.09 -14.93 -2.85
C GLU A 66 -3.04 -13.41 -2.66
N LEU A 67 -2.62 -12.94 -1.49
CA LEU A 67 -2.39 -11.53 -1.22
C LEU A 67 -0.89 -11.23 -1.16
N VAL A 68 -0.44 -10.26 -1.97
CA VAL A 68 0.93 -9.73 -1.88
C VAL A 68 0.84 -8.25 -1.52
N GLY A 69 1.19 -7.95 -0.27
CA GLY A 69 1.31 -6.59 0.23
C GLY A 69 2.74 -6.07 0.09
N VAL A 70 2.87 -4.79 -0.26
CA VAL A 70 4.14 -4.07 -0.22
C VAL A 70 3.96 -2.82 0.62
N VAL A 71 4.83 -2.63 1.60
CA VAL A 71 4.86 -1.46 2.47
C VAL A 71 6.21 -0.78 2.39
N CYS A 72 6.20 0.53 2.53
CA CYS A 72 7.38 1.32 2.83
C CYS A 72 7.01 2.48 3.74
N ASP A 73 8.03 3.07 4.33
CA ASP A 73 7.94 4.35 5.01
C ASP A 73 7.29 5.40 4.09
N ALA A 74 6.38 6.20 4.67
CA ALA A 74 5.57 7.14 3.90
C ALA A 74 6.41 8.27 3.30
N TYR A 75 7.48 8.69 3.98
CA TYR A 75 8.39 9.70 3.46
C TYR A 75 9.16 9.17 2.24
N LEU A 76 9.68 7.95 2.32
CA LEU A 76 10.31 7.28 1.16
C LEU A 76 9.34 7.17 -0.02
N ALA A 77 8.08 6.82 0.25
CA ALA A 77 7.04 6.71 -0.76
C ALA A 77 6.77 8.04 -1.49
N VAL A 78 6.74 9.16 -0.74
CA VAL A 78 6.53 10.51 -1.30
C VAL A 78 7.71 10.93 -2.17
N ILE A 79 8.96 10.71 -1.72
CA ILE A 79 10.13 11.02 -2.55
C ILE A 79 10.13 10.22 -3.85
N ARG A 80 9.85 8.91 -3.78
CA ARG A 80 9.73 8.06 -4.96
C ARG A 80 8.64 8.57 -5.90
N GLY A 81 7.50 9.03 -5.35
CA GLY A 81 6.42 9.67 -6.09
C GLY A 81 6.85 10.94 -6.82
N ILE A 82 7.58 11.85 -6.14
CA ILE A 82 8.12 13.09 -6.72
C ILE A 82 9.14 12.76 -7.83
N ARG A 83 10.09 11.85 -7.57
CA ARG A 83 11.07 11.41 -8.57
C ARG A 83 10.38 10.86 -9.82
N ARG A 84 9.37 9.99 -9.66
CA ARG A 84 8.58 9.45 -10.77
C ARG A 84 7.79 10.53 -11.51
N ALA A 85 7.27 11.55 -10.81
CA ALA A 85 6.59 12.68 -11.44
C ALA A 85 7.54 13.48 -12.33
N ILE A 86 8.78 13.70 -11.87
CA ILE A 86 9.82 14.39 -12.65
C ILE A 86 10.23 13.56 -13.87
N MET A 87 10.55 12.28 -13.67
CA MET A 87 11.10 11.41 -14.72
C MET A 87 10.05 10.97 -15.74
N CYS A 88 8.88 10.54 -15.26
CA CYS A 88 7.86 9.88 -16.09
C CYS A 88 6.59 10.71 -16.27
N ARG A 89 6.53 11.94 -15.74
CA ARG A 89 5.35 12.85 -15.80
C ARG A 89 4.07 12.27 -15.18
N ARG A 90 4.20 11.25 -14.30
CA ARG A 90 3.08 10.60 -13.60
C ARG A 90 3.14 10.84 -12.10
N ALA A 91 2.40 11.84 -11.65
CA ALA A 91 2.29 12.23 -10.24
C ALA A 91 1.16 11.49 -9.51
N VAL A 92 1.28 11.40 -8.18
CA VAL A 92 0.21 10.99 -7.27
C VAL A 92 0.10 12.09 -6.21
N ARG A 93 -1.12 12.49 -5.85
CA ARG A 93 -1.35 13.49 -4.80
C ARG A 93 -0.92 12.93 -3.45
N VAL A 94 -0.09 13.67 -2.71
CA VAL A 94 0.48 13.24 -1.43
C VAL A 94 -0.61 12.84 -0.43
N ASN A 95 -1.64 13.67 -0.21
CA ASN A 95 -2.74 13.34 0.70
C ASN A 95 -3.44 12.02 0.33
N SER A 96 -3.69 11.77 -0.96
CA SER A 96 -4.28 10.50 -1.41
C SER A 96 -3.34 9.30 -1.17
N GLN A 97 -2.03 9.50 -1.34
CA GLN A 97 -1.02 8.48 -1.05
C GLN A 97 -0.97 8.15 0.44
N LEU A 98 -0.94 9.15 1.32
CA LEU A 98 -0.92 8.97 2.77
C LEU A 98 -2.20 8.27 3.27
N LYS A 99 -3.38 8.70 2.81
CA LYS A 99 -4.66 8.04 3.10
C LYS A 99 -4.64 6.57 2.67
N SER A 100 -4.13 6.29 1.48
CA SER A 100 -4.03 4.93 0.96
C SER A 100 -3.11 4.06 1.82
N HIS A 101 -1.95 4.57 2.21
CA HIS A 101 -0.99 3.88 3.07
C HIS A 101 -1.59 3.53 4.43
N LYS A 102 -2.17 4.53 5.11
CA LYS A 102 -2.78 4.33 6.43
C LYS A 102 -3.92 3.33 6.41
N ARG A 103 -4.82 3.45 5.44
CA ARG A 103 -5.98 2.55 5.32
C ARG A 103 -5.59 1.14 4.95
N PHE A 104 -4.63 0.96 4.05
CA PHE A 104 -4.09 -0.37 3.75
C PHE A 104 -3.50 -1.00 5.01
N ALA A 105 -2.65 -0.27 5.73
CA ALA A 105 -2.01 -0.78 6.94
C ALA A 105 -3.03 -1.18 8.03
N ASN A 106 -4.10 -0.39 8.19
CA ASN A 106 -5.19 -0.71 9.13
C ASN A 106 -6.05 -1.90 8.67
N ALA A 107 -6.26 -2.07 7.37
CA ALA A 107 -7.11 -3.13 6.82
C ALA A 107 -6.37 -4.47 6.59
N PHE A 108 -5.04 -4.44 6.49
CA PHE A 108 -4.20 -5.60 6.20
C PHE A 108 -4.45 -6.79 7.15
N PRO A 109 -4.54 -6.62 8.49
CA PRO A 109 -4.86 -7.73 9.39
C PRO A 109 -6.17 -8.44 9.04
N THR A 110 -7.20 -7.69 8.63
CA THR A 110 -8.48 -8.25 8.19
C THR A 110 -8.33 -9.01 6.88
N TYR A 111 -7.61 -8.46 5.90
CA TYR A 111 -7.40 -9.13 4.60
C TYR A 111 -6.71 -10.48 4.76
N ILE A 112 -5.75 -10.58 5.66
CA ILE A 112 -5.02 -11.83 5.91
C ILE A 112 -5.95 -12.94 6.39
N GLN A 113 -7.04 -12.62 7.11
CA GLN A 113 -8.02 -13.63 7.55
C GLN A 113 -8.89 -14.14 6.40
N LEU A 114 -9.00 -13.39 5.30
CA LEU A 114 -9.92 -13.68 4.19
C LEU A 114 -9.26 -14.41 3.02
N VAL A 115 -7.93 -14.41 2.95
CA VAL A 115 -7.15 -14.99 1.85
C VAL A 115 -6.49 -16.30 2.27
N ASP A 116 -6.17 -17.14 1.28
CA ASP A 116 -5.52 -18.44 1.54
C ASP A 116 -4.07 -18.22 1.94
N ASN A 117 -3.35 -17.40 1.19
CA ASN A 117 -1.97 -17.04 1.51
C ASN A 117 -1.77 -15.53 1.44
N ALA A 118 -0.86 -15.04 2.28
CA ALA A 118 -0.44 -13.66 2.27
C ALA A 118 1.08 -13.55 2.36
N ARG A 119 1.66 -12.58 1.67
CA ARG A 119 3.05 -12.15 1.84
C ARG A 119 3.09 -10.65 2.00
N LEU A 120 3.90 -10.16 2.92
CA LEU A 120 4.15 -8.75 3.14
C LEU A 120 5.63 -8.46 2.90
N TYR A 121 5.90 -7.50 2.03
CA TYR A 121 7.25 -7.07 1.70
C TYR A 121 7.49 -5.63 2.13
N CYS A 122 8.66 -5.37 2.71
CA CYS A 122 9.17 -4.04 3.01
C CYS A 122 10.14 -3.58 1.91
N THR A 123 10.01 -2.33 1.49
CA THR A 123 10.92 -1.70 0.50
C THR A 123 11.61 -0.47 1.07
N ASN A 124 11.94 -0.47 2.36
CA ASN A 124 12.65 0.66 3.00
C ASN A 124 14.14 0.70 2.63
N ALA A 125 14.74 -0.44 2.30
CA ALA A 125 16.08 -0.48 1.76
C ALA A 125 16.15 0.36 0.46
N LEU A 126 17.17 1.22 0.36
CA LEU A 126 17.42 2.05 -0.82
C LEU A 126 17.86 1.22 -2.03
N GLU A 127 18.49 0.07 -1.76
CA GLU A 127 19.03 -0.84 -2.76
C GLU A 127 18.67 -2.29 -2.42
N GLY A 128 18.58 -3.14 -3.45
CA GLY A 128 18.30 -4.56 -3.32
C GLY A 128 16.81 -4.94 -3.47
N PRO A 129 16.51 -6.25 -3.42
CA PRO A 129 15.16 -6.76 -3.54
C PRO A 129 14.30 -6.39 -2.30
N PRO A 130 12.97 -6.32 -2.44
CA PRO A 130 12.07 -6.17 -1.29
C PRO A 130 12.29 -7.26 -0.24
N LYS A 131 12.40 -6.87 1.04
CA LYS A 131 12.55 -7.81 2.16
C LYS A 131 11.19 -8.38 2.53
N MET A 132 11.03 -9.71 2.61
CA MET A 132 9.80 -10.32 3.13
C MET A 132 9.78 -10.14 4.65
N ILE A 133 8.73 -9.53 5.18
CA ILE A 133 8.60 -9.20 6.61
C ILE A 133 7.40 -9.88 7.26
N GLY A 134 6.57 -10.55 6.47
CA GLY A 134 5.53 -11.42 6.99
C GLY A 134 4.96 -12.35 5.94
N TRP A 135 4.51 -13.52 6.37
CA TRP A 135 3.85 -14.49 5.51
C TRP A 135 2.79 -15.29 6.27
N LYS A 136 1.77 -15.71 5.54
CA LYS A 136 0.72 -16.62 5.96
C LYS A 136 0.59 -17.70 4.90
N ASP A 137 0.46 -18.94 5.34
CA ASP A 137 0.18 -20.09 4.48
C ASP A 137 -1.06 -20.84 4.99
N LYS A 138 -2.10 -20.93 4.15
CA LYS A 138 -3.41 -21.56 4.43
C LYS A 138 -4.04 -21.10 5.74
N ASP A 139 -4.33 -22.01 6.66
CA ASP A 139 -5.03 -21.70 7.93
C ASP A 139 -4.10 -21.25 9.05
N LYS A 140 -2.81 -21.02 8.75
CA LYS A 140 -1.84 -20.56 9.73
C LYS A 140 -2.08 -19.09 10.08
N THR A 141 -1.68 -18.72 11.29
CA THR A 141 -1.57 -17.31 11.69
C THR A 141 -0.45 -16.63 10.88
N LEU A 142 -0.54 -15.31 10.74
CA LEU A 142 0.51 -14.52 10.10
C LEU A 142 1.80 -14.61 10.94
N LEU A 143 2.86 -15.14 10.33
CA LEU A 143 4.21 -15.04 10.87
C LEU A 143 4.83 -13.73 10.39
N VAL A 144 5.46 -13.00 11.30
CA VAL A 144 6.08 -11.71 11.01
C VAL A 144 7.48 -11.67 11.60
N ASP A 145 8.38 -10.95 10.92
CA ASP A 145 9.65 -10.52 11.49
C ASP A 145 9.34 -9.40 12.52
N PRO A 146 9.55 -9.63 13.83
CA PRO A 146 9.17 -8.68 14.87
C PRO A 146 9.92 -7.35 14.76
N ASP A 147 11.14 -7.36 14.22
CA ASP A 147 11.98 -6.16 14.07
C ASP A 147 11.54 -5.32 12.87
N GLU A 148 10.97 -5.95 11.85
CA GLU A 148 10.60 -5.29 10.59
C GLU A 148 9.12 -4.91 10.49
N ILE A 149 8.23 -5.60 11.22
CA ILE A 149 6.79 -5.36 11.14
C ILE A 149 6.38 -3.97 11.64
N ASP A 150 7.25 -3.28 12.39
CA ASP A 150 6.98 -1.92 12.88
C ASP A 150 6.72 -0.94 11.73
N CYS A 151 7.29 -1.15 10.53
CA CYS A 151 7.01 -0.28 9.39
C CYS A 151 5.50 -0.22 9.05
N LEU A 152 4.79 -1.36 9.11
CA LEU A 152 3.35 -1.42 8.88
C LEU A 152 2.59 -0.71 10.01
N LYS A 153 2.96 -0.98 11.26
CA LYS A 153 2.34 -0.37 12.45
C LYS A 153 2.51 1.15 12.47
N ARG A 154 3.68 1.64 12.05
CA ARG A 154 4.02 3.05 11.95
C ARG A 154 3.19 3.74 10.87
N VAL A 155 3.10 3.13 9.69
CA VAL A 155 2.27 3.63 8.58
C VAL A 155 0.77 3.67 8.97
N ALA A 156 0.28 2.71 9.75
CA ALA A 156 -1.09 2.75 10.29
C ALA A 156 -1.38 3.96 11.18
N ARG A 157 -0.36 4.54 11.82
CA ARG A 157 -0.46 5.68 12.75
C ARG A 157 -0.10 7.03 12.12
N LEU A 158 0.21 7.10 10.83
CA LEU A 158 0.61 8.36 10.19
C LEU A 158 -0.51 9.42 10.25
N ASN A 159 -0.10 10.68 10.23
CA ASN A 159 -0.99 11.81 9.99
C ASN A 159 -1.21 11.96 8.48
N GLU A 160 -2.44 11.67 8.02
CA GLU A 160 -2.75 11.67 6.58
C GLU A 160 -2.95 13.07 6.01
N ASP A 161 -3.17 14.04 6.89
CA ASP A 161 -3.35 15.46 6.57
C ASP A 161 -2.11 16.28 6.95
N ALA A 162 -0.95 15.62 7.12
CA ALA A 162 0.32 16.30 7.36
C ALA A 162 0.69 17.23 6.20
N GLU A 163 1.03 18.47 6.53
CA GLU A 163 1.53 19.46 5.56
C GLU A 163 3.07 19.53 5.58
N SER A 164 3.70 18.98 6.62
CA SER A 164 5.15 18.90 6.77
C SER A 164 5.63 17.51 7.20
N ILE A 165 6.91 17.22 6.97
CA ILE A 165 7.56 15.98 7.43
C ILE A 165 7.55 15.84 8.96
N TYR A 166 7.51 16.97 9.68
CA TYR A 166 7.50 17.00 11.14
C TYR A 166 6.15 16.54 11.70
N GLU A 167 5.06 16.74 10.95
CA GLU A 167 3.71 16.33 11.32
C GLU A 167 3.36 14.90 10.90
N LEU A 168 4.16 14.27 10.03
CA LEU A 168 3.84 12.98 9.41
C LEU A 168 3.65 11.86 10.45
N TYR A 169 4.43 11.89 11.52
CA TYR A 169 4.35 10.96 12.64
C TYR A 169 4.31 11.72 13.97
N LYS A 170 3.58 11.17 14.95
CA LYS A 170 3.55 11.70 16.33
C LYS A 170 4.92 11.58 16.99
N HIS A 171 5.15 12.35 18.05
CA HIS A 171 6.42 12.34 18.78
C HIS A 171 6.64 11.05 19.61
N PRO A 172 7.88 10.51 19.63
CA PRO A 172 9.04 10.95 18.86
C PRO A 172 8.88 10.65 17.36
N ASN A 173 9.18 11.64 16.51
CA ASN A 173 9.07 11.48 15.06
C ASN A 173 10.29 10.69 14.56
N PRO A 174 10.11 9.53 13.91
CA PRO A 174 11.21 8.69 13.43
C PRO A 174 12.15 9.41 12.44
N ALA A 175 11.68 10.44 11.74
CA ALA A 175 12.53 11.27 10.87
C ALA A 175 13.55 12.12 11.67
N CYS A 176 13.37 12.28 12.98
CA CYS A 176 14.27 13.06 13.84
C CYS A 176 15.18 12.17 14.70
N GLU A 177 15.07 10.85 14.56
CA GLU A 177 15.90 9.87 15.29
C GLU A 177 17.27 9.70 14.61
N ALA A 178 18.30 9.39 15.40
CA ALA A 178 19.62 9.03 14.87
C ALA A 178 19.51 7.70 14.09
N GLY A 179 20.22 7.58 12.97
CA GLY A 179 20.05 6.45 12.04
C GLY A 179 18.98 6.69 10.98
N SER A 180 18.19 7.75 11.08
CA SER A 180 17.19 8.08 10.07
C SER A 180 17.82 8.83 8.88
N ILE A 181 17.34 8.54 7.66
CA ILE A 181 17.77 9.23 6.44
C ILE A 181 17.58 10.75 6.55
N TRP A 182 16.50 11.19 7.20
CA TRP A 182 16.21 12.61 7.32
C TRP A 182 17.24 13.31 8.20
N LYS A 183 17.57 12.75 9.36
CA LYS A 183 18.60 13.33 10.24
C LYS A 183 20.00 13.20 9.67
N ASP A 184 20.37 12.00 9.23
CA ASP A 184 21.76 11.66 8.93
C ASP A 184 22.20 12.10 7.53
N ILE A 185 21.26 12.27 6.60
CA ILE A 185 21.56 12.64 5.21
C ILE A 185 20.94 13.99 4.85
N VAL A 186 19.64 14.19 5.11
CA VAL A 186 18.94 15.39 4.62
C VAL A 186 19.24 16.63 5.44
N LEU A 187 19.22 16.51 6.77
CA LEU A 187 19.54 17.58 7.70
C LEU A 187 21.03 17.63 8.06
N SER A 188 21.85 16.77 7.46
CA SER A 188 23.27 16.73 7.71
C SER A 188 23.95 18.06 7.34
N PRO A 189 24.75 18.66 8.24
CA PRO A 189 25.48 19.90 7.94
C PRO A 189 26.40 19.79 6.72
N SER A 190 26.92 18.59 6.43
CA SER A 190 27.81 18.36 5.30
C SER A 190 27.10 18.30 3.94
N ARG A 191 25.76 18.20 3.92
CA ARG A 191 24.97 18.02 2.69
C ARG A 191 25.24 19.10 1.65
N LEU A 192 25.40 20.36 2.06
CA LEU A 192 25.65 21.46 1.14
C LEU A 192 26.97 21.26 0.38
N ASN A 193 28.04 20.90 1.10
CA ASN A 193 29.36 20.66 0.51
C ASN A 193 29.32 19.48 -0.45
N VAL A 194 28.68 18.38 -0.05
CA VAL A 194 28.49 17.19 -0.90
C VAL A 194 27.74 17.55 -2.19
N GLN A 195 26.69 18.38 -2.12
CA GLN A 195 25.94 18.81 -3.30
C GLN A 195 26.77 19.72 -4.23
N GLN A 196 27.61 20.60 -3.68
CA GLN A 196 28.51 21.44 -4.46
C GLN A 196 29.55 20.61 -5.20
N GLU A 197 30.17 19.65 -4.52
CA GLU A 197 31.15 18.74 -5.10
C GLU A 197 30.53 17.88 -6.20
N LEU A 198 29.33 17.35 -5.98
CA LEU A 198 28.59 16.60 -6.98
C LEU A 198 28.28 17.46 -8.21
N LYS A 199 27.82 18.70 -7.98
CA LYS A 199 27.53 19.66 -9.07
C LYS A 199 28.79 19.97 -9.87
N TYR A 200 29.92 20.22 -9.20
CA TYR A 200 31.21 20.46 -9.85
C TYR A 200 31.64 19.27 -10.70
N SER A 201 31.58 18.06 -10.13
CA SER A 201 31.95 16.81 -10.81
C SER A 201 31.11 16.57 -12.06
N ILE A 202 29.79 16.78 -11.97
CA ILE A 202 28.88 16.69 -13.12
C ILE A 202 29.25 17.72 -14.21
N HIS A 203 29.57 18.97 -13.84
CA HIS A 203 29.97 19.99 -14.80
C HIS A 203 31.29 19.62 -15.51
N LYS A 204 32.27 19.09 -14.75
CA LYS A 204 33.55 18.64 -15.30
C LYS A 204 33.36 17.52 -16.34
N VAL A 205 32.54 16.52 -16.03
CA VAL A 205 32.20 15.43 -16.96
C VAL A 205 31.49 15.95 -18.21
N LYS A 206 30.53 16.88 -18.05
CA LYS A 206 29.82 17.49 -19.19
C LYS A 206 30.71 18.31 -20.11
N ARG A 207 31.75 18.98 -19.57
CA ARG A 207 32.73 19.75 -20.35
C ARG A 207 33.79 18.88 -21.04
N SER A 208 33.92 17.62 -20.60
CA SER A 208 34.87 16.65 -21.16
C SER A 208 34.23 15.75 -22.23
N LYS A 209 32.96 16.01 -22.60
CA LYS A 209 32.25 15.46 -23.75
C LYS A 209 32.08 16.57 -24.79
#